data_AF-A0A0A1MNA0-F1
#
_entry.id   AF-A0A0A1MNA0-F1
#
_cell.length_a   1.000
_cell.length_b   1.000
_cell.length_c   1.000
_cell.angle_alpha   90.00
_cell.angle_beta   90.00
_cell.angle_gamma   90.00
#
_symmetry.space_group_name_H-M   'P 1'
#
loop_
_entity.id
_entity.type
_entity.pdbx_description
1 polymer ?
#
loop_
_entity_poly.entity_id
_entity_poly.type
_entity_poly.pdbx_seq_one_letter_code
_entity_poly.pdbx_strand_id
1 'polypeptide(L)'
;MEIERINENTIKFYISYVDIEELGFEKEEIWYNRERSEQLFWQMMDEVNYREDFNPEGPLWIQVQAMEKGLEIVVTKAKVSKNGEHLELETEDGNIDLPVDDQLDNILEEKFGDNKKEDEDEKNDELMEENLWIIVEFDEFENLIQLSHQLQDVSDFGEETLYSYKDNYYLYMEFSYDVLDEHRQEDVISQVLEYASDSSLSIHLLEEYGKRLMENNAFEQVRTYFPKDV
;
A
#
# COMPACT_ATOMS: atom_id res chain seq x y z
N MET A 1 -12.03 -7.83 -26.41
CA MET A 1 -11.95 -8.56 -25.12
C MET A 1 -12.68 -9.89 -25.21
N GLU A 2 -12.05 -10.95 -24.74
CA GLU A 2 -12.65 -12.28 -24.58
C GLU A 2 -12.70 -12.66 -23.09
N ILE A 3 -13.83 -13.21 -22.65
CA ILE A 3 -14.07 -13.61 -21.25
C ILE A 3 -14.37 -15.09 -21.25
N GLU A 4 -13.67 -15.86 -20.41
CA GLU A 4 -13.89 -17.28 -20.21
C GLU A 4 -14.09 -17.54 -18.72
N ARG A 5 -15.26 -18.08 -18.35
CA ARG A 5 -15.51 -18.53 -16.99
C ARG A 5 -14.88 -19.91 -16.80
N ILE A 6 -13.89 -19.97 -15.92
CA ILE A 6 -13.18 -21.21 -15.60
C ILE A 6 -13.99 -22.02 -14.58
N ASN A 7 -14.45 -21.37 -13.50
CA ASN A 7 -15.32 -22.00 -12.51
C ASN A 7 -16.20 -20.94 -11.79
N GLU A 8 -16.82 -21.29 -10.66
CA GLU A 8 -17.68 -20.35 -9.91
C GLU A 8 -16.90 -19.20 -9.24
N ASN A 9 -15.62 -19.43 -8.94
CA ASN A 9 -14.73 -18.52 -8.23
C ASN A 9 -13.59 -17.96 -9.09
N THR A 10 -13.39 -18.47 -10.31
CA THR A 10 -12.28 -18.09 -11.19
C THR A 10 -12.79 -17.70 -12.56
N ILE A 11 -12.34 -16.54 -13.04
CA ILE A 11 -12.60 -16.04 -14.39
C ILE A 11 -11.27 -15.75 -15.06
N LYS A 12 -11.23 -15.98 -16.37
CA LYS A 12 -10.11 -15.70 -17.23
C LYS A 12 -10.48 -14.66 -18.29
N PHE A 13 -9.60 -13.70 -18.48
CA PHE A 13 -9.73 -12.62 -19.45
C PHE A 13 -8.60 -12.67 -20.45
N TYR A 14 -8.93 -12.33 -21.69
CA TYR A 14 -7.96 -11.96 -22.68
C TYR A 14 -8.29 -10.57 -23.23
N ILE A 15 -7.33 -9.65 -23.10
CA ILE A 15 -7.42 -8.30 -23.63
C ILE A 15 -6.26 -8.04 -24.59
N SER A 16 -6.57 -7.51 -25.78
CA SER A 16 -5.55 -7.20 -26.79
C SER A 16 -4.84 -5.89 -26.44
N TYR A 17 -3.62 -5.66 -26.93
CA TYR A 17 -2.95 -4.37 -26.74
C TYR A 17 -3.71 -3.21 -27.39
N VAL A 18 -4.42 -3.47 -28.49
CA VAL A 18 -5.25 -2.46 -29.16
C VAL A 18 -6.42 -2.07 -28.28
N ASP A 19 -7.07 -3.06 -27.65
CA ASP A 19 -8.20 -2.82 -26.74
C ASP A 19 -7.74 -2.06 -25.48
N ILE A 20 -6.55 -2.38 -24.97
CA ILE A 20 -5.91 -1.66 -23.85
C ILE A 20 -5.71 -0.17 -24.20
N GLU A 21 -5.19 0.12 -25.39
CA GLU A 21 -4.99 1.48 -25.88
C GLU A 21 -6.33 2.22 -26.11
N GLU A 22 -7.37 1.52 -26.59
CA GLU A 22 -8.72 2.09 -26.74
C GLU A 22 -9.37 2.46 -25.41
N LEU A 23 -9.04 1.74 -24.34
CA LEU A 23 -9.44 2.05 -22.97
C LEU A 23 -8.61 3.20 -22.37
N GLY A 24 -7.60 3.70 -23.09
CA GLY A 24 -6.76 4.82 -22.66
C GLY A 24 -5.62 4.44 -21.72
N PHE A 25 -5.18 3.18 -21.76
CA PHE A 25 -4.05 2.67 -20.99
C PHE A 25 -2.89 2.32 -21.92
N GLU A 26 -1.65 2.59 -21.47
CA GLU A 26 -0.47 2.06 -22.13
C GLU A 26 -0.05 0.71 -21.53
N LYS A 27 0.54 -0.17 -22.35
CA LYS A 27 1.01 -1.50 -21.92
C LYS A 27 1.97 -1.44 -20.72
N GLU A 28 2.75 -0.37 -20.60
CA GLU A 28 3.77 -0.19 -19.57
C GLU A 28 3.12 0.30 -18.27
N GLU A 29 2.07 1.12 -18.36
CA GLU A 29 1.31 1.60 -17.20
C GLU A 29 0.60 0.47 -16.46
N ILE A 30 0.19 -0.61 -17.14
CA ILE A 30 -0.45 -1.76 -16.47
C ILE A 30 0.51 -2.46 -15.49
N TRP A 31 1.81 -2.41 -15.73
CA TRP A 31 2.81 -3.07 -14.88
C TRP A 31 3.44 -2.13 -13.86
N TYR A 32 3.61 -0.85 -14.22
CA TYR A 32 4.35 0.12 -13.41
C TYR A 32 3.47 1.12 -12.67
N ASN A 33 2.19 1.22 -13.02
CA ASN A 33 1.24 2.09 -12.34
C ASN A 33 0.12 1.25 -11.73
N ARG A 34 0.19 1.08 -10.41
CA ARG A 34 -0.77 0.28 -9.64
C ARG A 34 -2.18 0.80 -9.83
N GLU A 35 -2.41 2.11 -9.70
CA GLU A 35 -3.74 2.73 -9.85
C GLU A 35 -4.34 2.45 -11.23
N ARG A 36 -3.54 2.61 -12.29
CA ARG A 36 -3.96 2.31 -13.67
C ARG A 36 -4.25 0.83 -13.86
N SER A 37 -3.44 -0.04 -13.27
CA SER A 37 -3.67 -1.49 -13.31
C SER A 37 -4.98 -1.86 -12.60
N GLU A 38 -5.24 -1.28 -11.42
CA GLU A 38 -6.47 -1.51 -10.65
C GLU A 38 -7.70 -0.96 -11.37
N GLN A 39 -7.62 0.24 -11.96
CA GLN A 39 -8.70 0.80 -12.79
C GLN A 39 -9.05 -0.11 -13.96
N LEU A 40 -8.04 -0.64 -14.67
CA LEU A 40 -8.27 -1.60 -15.74
C LEU A 40 -8.98 -2.85 -15.20
N PHE A 41 -8.49 -3.44 -14.10
CA PHE A 41 -9.12 -4.64 -13.52
C PHE A 41 -10.55 -4.38 -13.05
N TRP A 42 -10.84 -3.24 -12.41
CA TRP A 42 -12.21 -2.90 -12.00
C TRP A 42 -13.14 -2.71 -13.19
N GLN A 43 -12.71 -2.03 -14.26
CA GLN A 43 -13.49 -1.91 -15.49
C GLN A 43 -13.78 -3.29 -16.12
N MET A 44 -12.78 -4.17 -16.11
CA MET A 44 -12.93 -5.55 -16.59
C MET A 44 -13.93 -6.32 -15.71
N MET A 45 -13.85 -6.18 -14.39
CA MET A 45 -14.74 -6.86 -13.43
C MET A 45 -16.18 -6.34 -13.50
N ASP A 46 -16.40 -5.05 -13.72
CA ASP A 46 -17.73 -4.45 -13.87
C ASP A 46 -18.45 -4.99 -15.13
N GLU A 47 -17.73 -5.05 -16.25
CA GLU A 47 -18.25 -5.62 -17.51
C GLU A 47 -18.65 -7.10 -17.34
N VAL A 48 -18.02 -7.81 -16.41
CA VAL A 48 -18.25 -9.23 -16.14
C VAL A 48 -19.33 -9.47 -15.11
N ASN A 49 -19.41 -8.62 -14.08
CA ASN A 49 -20.50 -8.63 -13.10
C ASN A 49 -21.86 -8.50 -13.81
N TYR A 50 -21.92 -7.68 -14.86
CA TYR A 50 -23.13 -7.50 -15.67
C TYR A 50 -23.55 -8.77 -16.45
N ARG A 51 -22.63 -9.71 -16.73
CA ARG A 51 -22.87 -10.85 -17.64
C ARG A 51 -22.92 -12.21 -16.93
N GLU A 52 -22.19 -12.43 -15.84
CA GLU A 52 -21.89 -13.77 -15.32
C GLU A 52 -22.23 -14.02 -13.83
N ASP A 53 -22.95 -13.10 -13.17
CA ASP A 53 -23.34 -13.23 -11.74
C ASP A 53 -22.13 -13.45 -10.81
N PHE A 54 -20.95 -12.95 -11.20
CA PHE A 54 -19.75 -13.02 -10.40
C PHE A 54 -19.73 -11.81 -9.46
N ASN A 55 -20.15 -12.00 -8.21
CA ASN A 55 -20.03 -10.95 -7.20
C ASN A 55 -18.59 -10.92 -6.64
N PRO A 56 -17.78 -9.87 -6.88
CA PRO A 56 -16.39 -9.80 -6.43
C PRO A 56 -16.26 -9.44 -4.94
N GLU A 57 -17.18 -9.91 -4.08
CA GLU A 57 -17.10 -9.65 -2.64
C GLU A 57 -15.98 -10.48 -2.00
N GLY A 58 -15.02 -9.77 -1.40
CA GLY A 58 -13.87 -10.35 -0.71
C GLY A 58 -12.55 -10.20 -1.49
N PRO A 59 -11.45 -10.73 -0.95
CA PRO A 59 -10.15 -10.59 -1.58
C PRO A 59 -10.08 -11.33 -2.92
N LEU A 60 -9.48 -10.68 -3.92
CA LEU A 60 -9.27 -11.23 -5.25
C LEU A 60 -7.79 -11.52 -5.47
N TRP A 61 -7.51 -12.72 -5.95
CA TRP A 61 -6.20 -13.11 -6.44
C TRP A 61 -6.12 -12.88 -7.94
N ILE A 62 -5.21 -12.00 -8.36
CA ILE A 62 -5.04 -11.63 -9.77
C ILE A 62 -3.69 -12.14 -10.27
N GLN A 63 -3.73 -12.94 -11.33
CA GLN A 63 -2.56 -13.40 -12.05
C GLN A 63 -2.56 -12.82 -13.46
N VAL A 64 -1.48 -12.14 -13.85
CA VAL A 64 -1.35 -11.50 -15.17
C VAL A 64 -0.21 -12.15 -15.96
N GLN A 65 -0.48 -12.51 -17.20
CA GLN A 65 0.50 -13.10 -18.12
C GLN A 65 0.53 -12.33 -19.44
N ALA A 66 1.72 -11.83 -19.80
CA ALA A 66 1.93 -11.15 -21.07
C ALA A 66 1.96 -12.15 -22.24
N MET A 67 1.16 -11.87 -23.27
CA MET A 67 1.12 -12.60 -24.54
C MET A 67 1.71 -11.75 -25.67
N GLU A 68 2.01 -12.36 -26.83
CA GLU A 68 2.51 -11.64 -28.01
C GLU A 68 1.56 -10.55 -28.51
N LYS A 69 0.25 -10.68 -28.26
CA LYS A 69 -0.81 -9.80 -28.80
C LYS A 69 -1.68 -9.13 -27.75
N GLY A 70 -1.43 -9.37 -26.46
CA GLY A 70 -2.25 -8.84 -25.39
C GLY A 70 -1.85 -9.37 -24.02
N LEU A 71 -2.76 -9.26 -23.07
CA LEU A 71 -2.62 -9.77 -21.71
C LEU A 71 -3.67 -10.86 -21.46
N GLU A 72 -3.22 -11.93 -20.81
CA GLU A 72 -4.08 -12.94 -20.23
C GLU A 72 -4.14 -12.71 -18.72
N ILE A 73 -5.35 -12.52 -18.17
CA ILE A 73 -5.55 -12.19 -16.75
C ILE A 73 -6.47 -13.25 -16.15
N VAL A 74 -6.08 -13.85 -15.03
CA VAL A 74 -6.88 -14.81 -14.27
C VAL A 74 -7.20 -14.21 -12.91
N VAL A 75 -8.48 -14.10 -12.60
CA VAL A 75 -8.98 -13.56 -11.33
C VAL A 75 -9.68 -14.69 -10.57
N THR A 76 -9.21 -14.97 -9.37
CA THR A 76 -9.76 -15.99 -8.47
C THR A 76 -10.21 -15.36 -7.16
N LYS A 77 -11.44 -15.66 -6.72
CA LYS A 77 -11.90 -15.27 -5.38
C LYS A 77 -11.09 -16.02 -4.33
N ALA A 78 -10.45 -15.27 -3.44
CA ALA A 78 -9.76 -15.81 -2.29
C ALA A 78 -10.71 -15.81 -1.07
N LYS A 79 -10.61 -16.84 -0.25
CA LYS A 79 -11.26 -16.90 1.06
C LYS A 79 -10.19 -16.77 2.12
N VAL A 80 -10.35 -15.81 3.02
CA VAL A 80 -9.48 -15.73 4.20
C VAL A 80 -9.89 -16.84 5.16
N SER A 81 -8.91 -17.61 5.64
CA SER A 81 -9.12 -18.62 6.67
C SER A 81 -9.66 -17.95 7.95
N LYS A 82 -10.40 -18.70 8.77
CA LYS A 82 -11.04 -18.19 9.99
C LYS A 82 -10.08 -17.54 11.01
N ASN A 83 -8.78 -17.78 10.84
CA ASN A 83 -7.74 -17.24 11.70
C ASN A 83 -7.02 -16.02 11.10
N GLY A 84 -7.33 -15.59 9.88
CA GLY A 84 -6.64 -14.49 9.20
C GLY A 84 -5.32 -14.88 8.53
N GLU A 85 -4.60 -15.85 9.10
CA GLU A 85 -3.21 -16.19 8.74
C GLU A 85 -3.00 -16.79 7.33
N HIS A 86 -4.05 -17.21 6.63
CA HIS A 86 -3.94 -17.95 5.36
C HIS A 86 -5.05 -17.58 4.36
N LEU A 87 -4.70 -17.48 3.08
CA LEU A 87 -5.62 -17.31 1.95
C LEU A 87 -5.86 -18.65 1.27
N GLU A 88 -7.13 -19.08 1.24
CA GLU A 88 -7.60 -20.27 0.52
C GLU A 88 -8.09 -19.86 -0.87
N LEU A 89 -7.43 -20.37 -1.92
CA LEU A 89 -7.83 -20.21 -3.32
C LEU A 89 -8.44 -21.51 -3.85
N GLU A 90 -9.67 -21.44 -4.36
CA GLU A 90 -10.31 -22.57 -5.04
C GLU A 90 -9.94 -22.54 -6.54
N THR A 91 -9.00 -23.38 -6.97
CA THR A 91 -8.56 -23.48 -8.38
C THR A 91 -9.01 -24.81 -9.02
N GLU A 92 -8.94 -24.92 -10.35
CA GLU A 92 -9.30 -26.17 -11.06
C GLU A 92 -8.46 -27.37 -10.63
N ASP A 93 -7.19 -27.16 -10.26
CA ASP A 93 -6.25 -28.19 -9.83
C ASP A 93 -6.36 -28.52 -8.32
N GLY A 94 -7.24 -27.84 -7.58
CA GLY A 94 -7.49 -28.03 -6.16
C GLY A 94 -7.39 -26.74 -5.34
N ASN A 95 -7.52 -26.88 -4.02
CA ASN A 95 -7.40 -25.75 -3.10
C ASN A 95 -5.93 -25.43 -2.86
N ILE A 96 -5.54 -24.19 -3.09
CA ILE A 96 -4.20 -23.67 -2.78
C ILE A 96 -4.31 -22.86 -1.48
N ASP A 97 -3.45 -23.19 -0.53
CA ASP A 97 -3.34 -22.47 0.74
C ASP A 97 -2.07 -21.62 0.70
N LEU A 98 -2.23 -20.31 0.75
CA LEU A 98 -1.13 -19.35 0.72
C LEU A 98 -0.96 -18.73 2.11
N PRO A 99 0.23 -18.81 2.73
CA PRO A 99 0.48 -18.10 3.97
C PRO A 99 0.43 -16.60 3.70
N VAL A 100 -0.26 -15.87 4.56
CA VAL A 100 -0.24 -14.42 4.55
C VAL A 100 1.03 -13.99 5.29
N ASP A 101 1.86 -13.16 4.65
CA ASP A 101 3.03 -12.58 5.30
C ASP A 101 2.64 -11.30 6.04
N ASP A 102 3.42 -10.86 7.02
CA ASP A 102 3.07 -9.72 7.90
C ASP A 102 2.69 -8.44 7.11
N GLN A 103 3.25 -8.25 5.91
CA GLN A 103 2.89 -7.14 5.02
C GLN A 103 1.49 -7.28 4.39
N LEU A 104 1.08 -8.49 4.02
CA LEU A 104 -0.27 -8.73 3.52
C LEU A 104 -1.32 -8.73 4.64
N ASP A 105 -0.96 -9.16 5.85
CA ASP A 105 -1.86 -9.14 7.01
C ASP A 105 -2.30 -7.71 7.34
N ASN A 106 -1.37 -6.75 7.36
CA ASN A 106 -1.69 -5.34 7.58
C ASN A 106 -2.67 -4.79 6.52
N ILE A 107 -2.44 -5.12 5.24
CA ILE A 107 -3.31 -4.67 4.13
C ILE A 107 -4.71 -5.29 4.21
N LEU A 108 -4.80 -6.55 4.66
CA LEU A 108 -6.07 -7.26 4.81
C LEU A 108 -6.85 -6.79 6.05
N GLU A 109 -6.18 -6.53 7.17
CA GLU A 109 -6.80 -5.95 8.37
C GLU A 109 -7.30 -4.53 8.11
N GLU A 110 -6.54 -3.73 7.37
CA GLU A 110 -6.92 -2.36 7.04
C GLU A 110 -8.15 -2.29 6.11
N LYS A 111 -8.23 -3.17 5.10
CA LYS A 111 -9.34 -3.16 4.12
C LYS A 111 -10.56 -4.00 4.50
N PHE A 112 -10.40 -5.05 5.31
CA PHE A 112 -11.46 -6.02 5.62
C PHE A 112 -11.67 -6.25 7.12
N GLY A 113 -10.85 -5.64 7.98
CA GLY A 113 -10.88 -5.84 9.43
C GLY A 113 -12.04 -5.14 10.14
N ASP A 114 -12.71 -4.18 9.52
CA ASP A 114 -13.83 -3.48 10.17
C ASP A 114 -15.16 -4.20 9.95
N ASN A 115 -15.26 -5.42 10.49
CA ASN A 115 -16.54 -6.10 10.66
C ASN A 115 -17.24 -5.62 11.94
N LYS A 116 -17.69 -4.37 11.93
CA LYS A 116 -18.86 -3.93 12.72
C LYS A 116 -19.91 -3.34 11.79
N LYS A 117 -20.98 -4.13 11.65
CA LYS A 117 -22.27 -3.85 11.03
C LYS A 117 -22.75 -2.39 11.13
N GLU A 118 -23.54 -2.05 10.10
CA GLU A 118 -24.42 -0.86 9.90
C GLU A 118 -23.69 0.27 9.14
N ASP A 119 -24.09 0.73 7.95
CA ASP A 119 -25.31 0.60 7.17
C ASP A 119 -24.99 0.80 5.68
N GLU A 120 -25.80 0.17 4.82
CA GLU A 120 -25.93 0.53 3.40
C GLU A 120 -26.44 1.98 3.31
N ASP A 121 -25.57 2.94 3.03
CA ASP A 121 -25.98 4.24 2.49
C ASP A 121 -24.86 4.78 1.60
N GLU A 122 -25.22 5.01 0.34
CA GLU A 122 -24.49 5.71 -0.70
C GLU A 122 -23.58 6.81 -0.14
N LYS A 123 -22.28 6.56 -0.10
CA LYS A 123 -21.26 7.61 -0.18
C LYS A 123 -20.33 7.24 -1.30
N ASN A 124 -20.14 8.19 -2.21
CA ASN A 124 -18.97 8.24 -3.07
C ASN A 124 -17.74 7.96 -2.19
N ASP A 125 -17.16 6.78 -2.30
CA ASP A 125 -15.76 6.59 -1.95
C ASP A 125 -14.96 7.33 -3.03
N GLU A 126 -14.86 8.65 -2.88
CA GLU A 126 -13.57 9.29 -3.07
C GLU A 126 -12.63 8.53 -2.12
N LEU A 127 -12.02 7.46 -2.65
CA LEU A 127 -10.96 6.70 -2.00
C LEU A 127 -9.93 7.74 -1.57
N MET A 128 -9.92 8.09 -0.29
CA MET A 128 -8.91 8.98 0.26
C MET A 128 -7.57 8.31 -0.06
N GLU A 129 -6.74 8.96 -0.86
CA GLU A 129 -5.36 8.55 -1.11
C GLU A 129 -4.69 8.37 0.26
N GLU A 130 -4.52 7.11 0.71
CA GLU A 130 -4.03 6.77 2.05
C GLU A 130 -2.55 7.15 2.15
N ASN A 131 -2.29 8.31 2.77
CA ASN A 131 -0.97 8.84 3.12
C ASN A 131 0.03 7.74 3.48
N LEU A 132 1.16 7.65 2.75
CA LEU A 132 2.23 6.72 3.15
C LEU A 132 2.76 7.13 4.52
N TRP A 133 3.17 6.15 5.32
CA TRP A 133 3.83 6.42 6.59
C TRP A 133 4.95 5.41 6.83
N ILE A 134 5.91 5.77 7.67
CA ILE A 134 7.00 4.89 8.07
C ILE A 134 7.42 5.17 9.50
N ILE A 135 7.87 4.12 10.20
CA ILE A 135 8.55 4.23 11.49
C ILE A 135 9.97 3.71 11.29
N VAL A 136 10.95 4.56 11.58
CA VAL A 136 12.37 4.20 11.48
C VAL A 136 13.06 4.30 12.82
N GLU A 137 14.03 3.42 13.04
CA GLU A 137 14.90 3.39 14.20
C GLU A 137 16.30 3.88 13.84
N PHE A 138 16.85 4.78 14.65
CA PHE A 138 18.22 5.26 14.49
C PHE A 138 19.17 4.55 15.45
N ASP A 139 20.28 4.04 14.93
CA ASP A 139 21.37 3.48 15.73
C ASP A 139 21.98 4.53 16.68
N GLU A 140 22.13 5.76 16.19
CA GLU A 140 22.65 6.90 16.94
C GLU A 140 21.84 8.17 16.65
N PHE A 141 21.65 9.02 17.65
CA PHE A 141 20.93 10.30 17.47
C PHE A 141 21.61 11.23 16.45
N GLU A 142 22.93 11.10 16.26
CA GLU A 142 23.69 11.85 15.26
C GLU A 142 23.21 11.57 13.82
N ASN A 143 22.72 10.37 13.54
CA ASN A 143 22.16 10.03 12.22
C ASN A 143 20.88 10.84 11.95
N LEU A 144 20.03 11.02 12.96
CA LEU A 144 18.84 11.88 12.87
C LEU A 144 19.23 13.35 12.63
N ILE A 145 20.27 13.83 13.32
CA ILE A 145 20.78 15.20 13.09
C ILE A 145 21.22 15.35 11.64
N GLN A 146 22.03 14.42 11.12
CA GLN A 146 22.51 14.46 9.74
C GLN A 146 21.36 14.41 8.73
N LEU A 147 20.41 13.49 8.93
CA LEU A 147 19.21 13.38 8.10
C LEU A 147 18.42 14.69 8.07
N SER A 148 18.20 15.31 9.25
CA SER A 148 17.46 16.57 9.34
C SER A 148 18.09 17.69 8.51
N HIS A 149 19.42 17.73 8.42
CA HIS A 149 20.15 18.73 7.63
C HIS A 149 20.22 18.38 6.14
N GLN A 150 20.16 17.10 5.78
CA GLN A 150 20.15 16.66 4.40
C GLN A 150 18.80 16.94 3.73
N LEU A 151 17.71 16.75 4.49
CA LEU A 151 16.34 16.95 4.05
C LEU A 151 15.85 18.41 4.14
N GLN A 152 16.75 19.38 4.34
CA GLN A 152 16.38 20.78 4.56
C GLN A 152 15.64 21.42 3.36
N ASP A 153 15.92 20.97 2.14
CA ASP A 153 15.35 21.54 0.90
C ASP A 153 13.91 21.08 0.63
N VAL A 154 13.44 20.05 1.34
CA VAL A 154 12.04 19.62 1.28
C VAL A 154 11.40 20.13 2.57
N SER A 155 10.61 21.20 2.41
CA SER A 155 10.15 22.02 3.54
C SER A 155 8.84 21.53 4.14
N ASP A 156 8.22 20.51 3.53
CA ASP A 156 6.91 20.03 3.89
C ASP A 156 6.81 18.59 3.37
N PHE A 157 6.78 17.62 4.28
CA PHE A 157 6.59 16.19 3.96
C PHE A 157 5.21 15.70 4.42
N GLY A 158 4.65 16.36 5.43
CA GLY A 158 3.56 15.87 6.26
C GLY A 158 3.93 16.02 7.74
N GLU A 159 3.61 15.03 8.57
CA GLU A 159 3.88 15.05 10.01
C GLU A 159 5.07 14.16 10.38
N GLU A 160 6.05 14.70 11.11
CA GLU A 160 7.11 13.89 11.72
C GLU A 160 7.16 14.06 13.24
N THR A 161 7.19 12.92 13.95
CA THR A 161 7.24 12.87 15.41
C THR A 161 8.34 11.95 15.90
N LEU A 162 9.16 12.46 16.82
CA LEU A 162 10.28 11.73 17.40
C LEU A 162 9.93 11.15 18.77
N TYR A 163 10.19 9.86 18.93
CA TYR A 163 10.02 9.09 20.15
C TYR A 163 11.36 8.54 20.65
N SER A 164 11.42 8.26 21.95
CA SER A 164 12.45 7.43 22.56
C SER A 164 11.81 6.26 23.28
N TYR A 165 12.30 5.06 23.01
CA TYR A 165 11.79 3.84 23.60
C TYR A 165 12.94 2.84 23.77
N LYS A 166 13.04 2.21 24.95
CA LYS A 166 14.10 1.21 25.28
C LYS A 166 15.53 1.65 24.87
N ASP A 167 15.88 2.88 25.22
CA ASP A 167 17.19 3.50 24.94
C ASP A 167 17.51 3.78 23.45
N ASN A 168 16.55 3.54 22.54
CA ASN A 168 16.67 3.85 21.11
C ASN A 168 15.74 5.03 20.72
N TYR A 169 15.98 5.58 19.52
CA TYR A 169 15.23 6.70 18.96
C TYR A 169 14.44 6.25 17.74
N TYR A 170 13.15 6.58 17.73
CA TYR A 170 12.22 6.22 16.69
C TYR A 170 11.60 7.46 16.08
N LEU A 171 11.62 7.59 14.77
CA LEU A 171 10.94 8.66 14.05
C LEU A 171 9.75 8.06 13.32
N TYR A 172 8.57 8.57 13.63
CA TYR A 172 7.38 8.37 12.82
C TYR A 172 7.29 9.50 11.80
N MET A 173 7.03 9.15 10.55
CA MET A 173 6.74 10.10 9.48
C MET A 173 5.46 9.67 8.78
N GLU A 174 4.52 10.59 8.66
CA GLU A 174 3.30 10.45 7.87
C GLU A 174 3.36 11.46 6.72
N PHE A 175 3.29 10.99 5.49
CA PHE A 175 3.41 11.80 4.29
C PHE A 175 2.06 12.29 3.83
N SER A 176 1.95 13.56 3.43
CA SER A 176 0.69 14.09 2.87
C SER A 176 0.72 14.08 1.35
N TYR A 177 -0.27 13.43 0.71
CA TYR A 177 -0.45 13.47 -0.75
C TYR A 177 -0.65 14.88 -1.30
N ASP A 178 -1.26 15.77 -0.51
CA ASP A 178 -1.42 17.19 -0.87
C ASP A 178 -0.07 17.90 -1.06
N VAL A 179 1.01 17.34 -0.50
CA VAL A 179 2.34 17.94 -0.46
C VAL A 179 3.33 17.18 -1.36
N LEU A 180 3.32 15.85 -1.32
CA LEU A 180 4.22 14.98 -2.06
C LEU A 180 3.42 13.89 -2.78
N ASP A 181 3.63 13.73 -4.09
CA ASP A 181 3.15 12.56 -4.82
C ASP A 181 3.90 11.27 -4.41
N GLU A 182 3.31 10.11 -4.70
CA GLU A 182 3.81 8.78 -4.32
C GLU A 182 5.31 8.60 -4.63
N HIS A 183 5.77 8.94 -5.84
CA HIS A 183 7.17 8.79 -6.22
C HIS A 183 8.11 9.63 -5.35
N ARG A 184 7.70 10.85 -5.00
CA ARG A 184 8.49 11.71 -4.12
C ARG A 184 8.47 11.22 -2.67
N GLN A 185 7.36 10.63 -2.22
CA GLN A 185 7.29 9.99 -0.91
C GLN A 185 8.26 8.80 -0.84
N GLU A 186 8.27 7.92 -1.85
CA GLU A 186 9.22 6.80 -1.96
C GLU A 186 10.69 7.27 -2.02
N ASP A 187 10.99 8.35 -2.75
CA ASP A 187 12.34 8.94 -2.80
C ASP A 187 12.80 9.42 -1.41
N VAL A 188 11.89 10.03 -0.63
CA VAL A 188 12.19 10.51 0.72
C VAL A 188 12.37 9.33 1.68
N ILE A 189 11.49 8.33 1.62
CA ILE A 189 11.62 7.09 2.40
C ILE A 189 12.99 6.44 2.12
N SER A 190 13.37 6.34 0.85
CA SER A 190 14.66 5.79 0.43
C SER A 190 15.84 6.55 1.05
N GLN A 191 15.79 7.89 1.06
CA GLN A 191 16.82 8.72 1.70
C GLN A 191 16.85 8.53 3.22
N VAL A 192 15.69 8.43 3.88
CA VAL A 192 15.62 8.20 5.33
C VAL A 192 16.25 6.86 5.71
N LEU A 193 16.01 5.82 4.92
CA LEU A 193 16.57 4.48 5.12
C LEU A 193 18.09 4.40 4.91
N GLU A 194 18.75 5.45 4.40
CA GLU A 194 20.22 5.54 4.39
C GLU A 194 20.79 5.88 5.78
N TYR A 195 19.99 6.49 6.66
CA TYR A 195 20.41 6.97 7.99
C TYR A 195 19.78 6.18 9.14
N ALA A 196 18.73 5.42 8.84
CA ALA A 196 17.93 4.68 9.82
C ALA A 196 17.51 3.31 9.26
N SER A 197 17.10 2.40 10.14
CA SER A 197 16.52 1.13 9.74
C SER A 197 15.00 1.18 9.86
N ASP A 198 14.30 0.49 8.96
CA ASP A 198 12.86 0.25 9.09
C ASP A 198 12.55 -0.45 10.41
N SER A 199 11.47 -0.02 11.08
CA SER A 199 11.07 -0.56 12.38
C SER A 199 9.75 -1.31 12.27
N SER A 200 9.71 -2.52 12.85
CA SER A 200 8.48 -3.31 12.97
C SER A 200 7.57 -2.91 14.14
N LEU A 201 7.90 -1.82 14.85
CA LEU A 201 7.06 -1.33 15.95
C LEU A 201 5.84 -0.58 15.39
N SER A 202 4.69 -0.76 16.04
CA SER A 202 3.50 0.04 15.71
C SER A 202 3.54 1.42 16.36
N ILE A 203 2.91 2.41 15.71
CA ILE A 203 2.76 3.76 16.26
C ILE A 203 2.07 3.75 17.62
N HIS A 204 1.02 2.93 17.78
CA HIS A 204 0.27 2.77 19.03
C HIS A 204 1.17 2.38 20.21
N LEU A 205 2.16 1.51 19.98
CA LEU A 205 3.10 1.10 21.02
C LEU A 205 4.00 2.28 21.45
N LEU A 206 4.47 3.08 20.48
CA LEU A 206 5.28 4.27 20.75
C LEU A 206 4.46 5.38 21.43
N GLU A 207 3.19 5.53 21.09
CA GLU A 207 2.29 6.47 21.75
C GLU A 207 1.97 6.07 23.20
N GLU A 208 1.76 4.77 23.46
CA GLU A 208 1.38 4.28 24.79
C GLU A 208 2.59 4.12 25.72
N TYR A 209 3.72 3.62 25.21
CA TYR A 209 4.89 3.25 26.02
C TYR A 209 6.16 4.02 25.68
N GLY A 210 6.22 4.66 24.53
CA GLY A 210 7.34 5.51 24.12
C GLY A 210 7.28 6.89 24.79
N LYS A 211 8.44 7.51 24.91
CA LYS A 211 8.55 8.90 25.35
C LYS A 211 8.61 9.78 24.10
N ARG A 212 7.56 10.56 23.86
CA ARG A 212 7.56 11.60 22.81
C ARG A 212 8.58 12.69 23.16
N LEU A 213 9.56 12.90 22.29
CA LEU A 213 10.63 13.87 22.46
C LEU A 213 10.36 15.17 21.71
N MET A 214 9.91 15.07 20.46
CA MET A 214 9.56 16.20 19.60
C MET A 214 8.26 15.87 18.88
N GLU A 215 7.24 16.67 19.13
CA GLU A 215 5.92 16.56 18.51
C GLU A 215 5.85 17.52 17.33
N ASN A 216 5.55 16.98 16.15
CA ASN A 216 5.40 17.67 14.87
C ASN A 216 6.66 18.47 14.44
N ASN A 217 6.98 18.46 13.14
CA ASN A 217 8.16 19.16 12.62
C ASN A 217 9.46 18.72 13.32
N ALA A 218 9.61 17.42 13.61
CA ALA A 218 10.75 16.91 14.36
C ALA A 218 12.09 17.34 13.73
N PHE A 219 12.18 17.34 12.40
CA PHE A 219 13.39 17.80 11.70
C PHE A 219 13.69 19.28 11.91
N GLU A 220 12.69 20.16 11.90
CA GLU A 220 12.90 21.58 12.17
C GLU A 220 13.39 21.82 13.60
N GLN A 221 12.79 21.11 14.56
CA GLN A 221 13.21 21.17 15.96
C GLN A 221 14.65 20.68 16.12
N VAL A 222 15.02 19.55 15.52
CA VAL A 222 16.40 19.03 15.53
C VAL A 222 17.37 20.06 14.95
N ARG A 223 17.10 20.64 13.76
CA ARG A 223 17.96 21.67 13.16
C ARG A 223 18.10 22.93 14.03
N THR A 224 17.05 23.27 14.78
CA THR A 224 17.06 24.42 15.71
C THR A 224 17.96 24.19 16.91
N TYR A 225 17.91 22.99 17.50
CA TYR A 225 18.77 22.63 18.64
C TYR A 225 20.20 22.27 18.22
N PHE A 226 20.39 21.76 17.01
CA PHE A 226 21.66 21.27 16.47
C PHE A 226 21.95 21.92 15.11
N PRO A 227 22.30 23.22 15.05
CA PRO A 227 22.63 23.88 13.79
C PRO A 227 23.94 23.34 13.19
N LYS A 228 24.06 23.32 11.85
CA LYS A 228 25.33 23.03 11.17
C LYS A 228 26.35 24.11 11.55
N ASP A 229 27.50 23.70 12.08
CA ASP A 229 28.65 24.59 12.23
C ASP A 229 29.04 25.08 10.82
N VAL A 230 29.01 26.40 10.62
CA VAL A 230 29.36 27.09 9.37
C VAL A 230 30.86 27.24 9.22
#